data_AF-A0AA35SZ14-F1
#
_entry.id   AF-A0AA35SZ14-F1
#
_cell.length_a   1.000
_cell.length_b   1.000
_cell.length_c   1.000
_cell.angle_alpha   90.00
_cell.angle_beta   90.00
_cell.angle_gamma   90.00
#
_symmetry.space_group_name_H-M   'P 1'
#
loop_
_entity.id
_entity.type
_entity.pdbx_description
1 polymer ?
#
loop_
_entity_poly.entity_id
_entity_poly.type
_entity_poly.pdbx_seq_one_letter_code
_entity_poly.pdbx_strand_id
1 'polypeptide(L)'
;MPGVDLAYDDLTEIDLTSADLHNGNFTGAALRDAHLSRCNLSRSIFTDSRAVGAFFTRSDLRGCNLDNADLRGADLSNCDAAFATLVGANLAGANLTEIDLTMADLTDANLSGARLNSACLDVANLSGCDLRRTSLVRTRLDRTLLQDCIVDMTLFGDCDLSSALALKSIRHQGPSIVGADTLARSGEYLAEEFLRSAGVPANFITGQNSLHKTTVSHRRILLIGSMADYTILGWLEAELRTRGLQCWSLLADDEETIYNAQVFPPMSRFRNFDRVALLCSREALESPACWRLYTDIMQRQTASNARRVYLASLRMDDCLYDDDDDLRGFLRYSPTTILRPRKDRRGGYRRDVSGVMDVLNADPPPLVDTDPEPD
;
A
#
# COMPACT_ATOMS: atom_id res chain seq x y z
N MET A 1 -3.63 29.27 10.03
CA MET A 1 -4.65 29.83 10.94
C MET A 1 -5.08 28.76 11.94
N PRO A 2 -4.23 28.44 12.94
CA PRO A 2 -4.59 27.48 13.99
C PRO A 2 -5.85 27.92 14.73
N GLY A 3 -6.76 26.99 15.03
CA GLY A 3 -7.97 27.27 15.80
C GLY A 3 -8.96 28.20 15.11
N VAL A 4 -8.90 28.34 13.79
CA VAL A 4 -9.84 29.17 13.04
C VAL A 4 -11.26 28.63 13.17
N ASP A 5 -12.25 29.52 13.31
CA ASP A 5 -13.66 29.15 13.28
C ASP A 5 -14.25 29.48 11.91
N LEU A 6 -14.62 28.43 11.20
CA LEU A 6 -15.23 28.42 9.86
C LEU A 6 -16.52 27.59 9.86
N ALA A 7 -17.15 27.43 11.03
CA ALA A 7 -18.37 26.66 11.15
C ALA A 7 -19.48 27.26 10.29
N TYR A 8 -20.17 26.40 9.54
CA TYR A 8 -21.27 26.73 8.63
C TYR A 8 -20.92 27.68 7.48
N ASP A 9 -19.64 28.00 7.29
CA ASP A 9 -19.20 28.83 6.17
C ASP A 9 -19.33 28.08 4.84
N ASP A 10 -19.51 28.84 3.77
CA ASP A 10 -19.41 28.33 2.40
C ASP A 10 -17.96 28.40 1.93
N LEU A 11 -17.31 27.24 1.94
CA LEU A 11 -15.94 27.00 1.54
C LEU A 11 -15.89 26.10 0.29
N THR A 12 -16.96 26.08 -0.50
CA THR A 12 -17.03 25.31 -1.74
C THR A 12 -15.88 25.70 -2.67
N GLU A 13 -15.15 24.70 -3.19
CA GLU A 13 -14.03 24.86 -4.11
C GLU A 13 -12.86 25.74 -3.58
N ILE A 14 -12.82 26.01 -2.26
CA ILE A 14 -11.74 26.82 -1.68
C ILE A 14 -10.39 26.09 -1.81
N ASP A 15 -9.32 26.84 -2.08
CA ASP A 15 -7.97 26.33 -2.03
C ASP A 15 -7.28 26.72 -0.71
N LEU A 16 -7.10 25.73 0.14
CA LEU A 16 -6.39 25.82 1.41
C LEU A 16 -5.16 24.90 1.41
N THR A 17 -4.68 24.47 0.25
CA THR A 17 -3.57 23.51 0.12
C THR A 17 -2.36 23.93 0.97
N SER A 18 -1.84 22.98 1.75
CA SER A 18 -0.71 23.18 2.67
C SER A 18 -0.95 24.17 3.81
N ALA A 19 -2.20 24.56 4.09
CA ALA A 19 -2.51 25.43 5.21
C ALA A 19 -2.35 24.71 6.56
N ASP A 20 -1.91 25.47 7.56
CA ASP A 20 -1.95 25.05 8.95
C ASP A 20 -3.29 25.46 9.58
N LEU A 21 -4.15 24.48 9.85
CA LEU A 21 -5.55 24.63 10.26
C LEU A 21 -5.85 23.77 11.50
N HIS A 22 -4.82 23.31 12.22
CA HIS A 22 -5.01 22.45 13.39
C HIS A 22 -5.90 23.10 14.45
N ASN A 23 -6.70 22.29 15.14
CA ASN A 23 -7.78 22.72 16.04
C ASN A 23 -8.87 23.60 15.37
N GLY A 24 -8.93 23.68 14.05
CA GLY A 24 -9.94 24.47 13.35
C GLY A 24 -11.35 23.92 13.53
N ASN A 25 -12.35 24.78 13.47
CA ASN A 25 -13.76 24.42 13.51
C ASN A 25 -14.39 24.59 12.12
N PHE A 26 -14.79 23.48 11.51
CA PHE A 26 -15.46 23.35 10.22
C PHE A 26 -16.85 22.70 10.38
N THR A 27 -17.42 22.74 11.59
CA THR A 27 -18.74 22.15 11.88
C THR A 27 -19.77 22.66 10.87
N GLY A 28 -20.46 21.76 10.18
CA GLY A 28 -21.49 22.11 9.19
C GLY A 28 -21.02 22.90 7.97
N ALA A 29 -19.71 23.14 7.81
CA ALA A 29 -19.18 23.92 6.69
C ALA A 29 -19.45 23.24 5.33
N ALA A 30 -19.70 24.05 4.30
CA ALA A 30 -19.81 23.57 2.93
C ALA A 30 -18.41 23.48 2.32
N LEU A 31 -17.92 22.27 2.07
CA LEU A 31 -16.56 22.00 1.62
C LEU A 31 -16.56 21.22 0.29
N ARG A 32 -17.64 21.32 -0.49
CA ARG A 32 -17.76 20.59 -1.75
C ARG A 32 -16.58 20.93 -2.66
N ASP A 33 -15.88 19.91 -3.12
CA ASP A 33 -14.69 20.03 -3.99
C ASP A 33 -13.59 20.97 -3.45
N ALA A 34 -13.53 21.19 -2.13
CA ALA A 34 -12.50 22.01 -1.50
C ALA A 34 -11.11 21.33 -1.56
N HIS A 35 -10.05 22.11 -1.76
CA HIS A 35 -8.68 21.65 -1.78
C HIS A 35 -8.03 21.85 -0.40
N LEU A 36 -7.96 20.75 0.36
CA LEU A 36 -7.42 20.66 1.72
C LEU A 36 -6.21 19.72 1.76
N SER A 37 -5.46 19.61 0.67
CA SER A 37 -4.36 18.66 0.54
C SER A 37 -3.09 19.18 1.22
N ARG A 38 -2.33 18.28 1.86
CA ARG A 38 -1.11 18.59 2.63
C ARG A 38 -1.32 19.56 3.79
N CYS A 39 -2.55 19.74 4.24
CA CYS A 39 -2.87 20.60 5.37
C CYS A 39 -2.49 19.92 6.69
N ASN A 40 -2.16 20.73 7.68
CA ASN A 40 -2.24 20.28 9.07
C ASN A 40 -3.67 20.57 9.57
N LEU A 41 -4.48 19.52 9.70
CA LEU A 41 -5.85 19.58 10.20
C LEU A 41 -5.99 18.88 11.55
N SER A 42 -4.89 18.46 12.19
CA SER A 42 -4.93 17.70 13.44
C SER A 42 -5.86 18.33 14.48
N ARG A 43 -6.67 17.50 15.13
CA ARG A 43 -7.66 17.88 16.14
C ARG A 43 -8.73 18.89 15.69
N SER A 44 -8.93 19.06 14.38
CA SER A 44 -10.01 19.92 13.86
C SER A 44 -11.37 19.23 13.97
N ILE A 45 -12.43 20.03 13.92
CA ILE A 45 -13.82 19.58 14.03
C ILE A 45 -14.50 19.78 12.68
N PHE A 46 -14.97 18.70 12.08
CA PHE A 46 -15.68 18.62 10.80
C PHE A 46 -17.08 18.01 10.96
N THR A 47 -17.61 17.95 12.18
CA THR A 47 -18.91 17.38 12.49
C THR A 47 -20.00 17.97 11.58
N ASP A 48 -20.82 17.12 10.97
CA ASP A 48 -21.90 17.50 10.04
C ASP A 48 -21.44 18.31 8.80
N SER A 49 -20.14 18.41 8.52
CA SER A 49 -19.63 19.13 7.35
C SER A 49 -20.01 18.44 6.03
N ARG A 50 -20.07 19.22 4.94
CA ARG A 50 -20.42 18.72 3.59
C ARG A 50 -19.21 18.81 2.67
N ALA A 51 -18.31 17.84 2.75
CA ALA A 51 -17.06 17.81 1.99
C ALA A 51 -17.07 16.78 0.84
N VAL A 52 -18.21 16.68 0.15
CA VAL A 52 -18.37 15.83 -1.04
C VAL A 52 -17.33 16.20 -2.09
N GLY A 53 -16.56 15.23 -2.57
CA GLY A 53 -15.52 15.43 -3.59
C GLY A 53 -14.29 16.22 -3.12
N ALA A 54 -14.19 16.59 -1.83
CA ALA A 54 -13.05 17.36 -1.32
C ALA A 54 -11.73 16.56 -1.37
N PHE A 55 -10.62 17.29 -1.50
CA PHE A 55 -9.27 16.74 -1.64
C PHE A 55 -8.45 16.95 -0.37
N PHE A 56 -8.36 15.92 0.47
CA PHE A 56 -7.56 15.91 1.71
C PHE A 56 -6.17 15.30 1.53
N THR A 57 -5.78 14.89 0.31
CA THR A 57 -4.58 14.06 0.09
C THR A 57 -3.34 14.51 0.85
N ARG A 58 -2.70 13.56 1.55
CA ARG A 58 -1.49 13.80 2.38
C ARG A 58 -1.65 14.79 3.54
N SER A 59 -2.86 15.05 3.99
CA SER A 59 -3.10 15.90 5.16
C SER A 59 -3.01 15.13 6.47
N ASP A 60 -2.64 15.84 7.54
CA ASP A 60 -2.68 15.36 8.92
C ASP A 60 -4.07 15.61 9.50
N LEU A 61 -4.84 14.54 9.68
CA LEU A 61 -6.18 14.48 10.26
C LEU A 61 -6.19 13.81 11.65
N ARG A 62 -5.03 13.65 12.30
CA ARG A 62 -4.94 12.94 13.58
C ARG A 62 -5.87 13.54 14.62
N GLY A 63 -6.68 12.70 15.24
CA GLY A 63 -7.64 13.10 16.27
C GLY A 63 -8.72 14.07 15.79
N CYS A 64 -8.97 14.20 14.49
CA CYS A 64 -10.10 14.99 13.99
C CYS A 64 -11.44 14.39 14.40
N ASN A 65 -12.44 15.26 14.59
CA ASN A 65 -13.83 14.83 14.62
C ASN A 65 -14.46 15.02 13.24
N LEU A 66 -14.83 13.94 12.57
CA LEU A 66 -15.51 13.89 11.27
C LEU A 66 -16.88 13.21 11.41
N ASP A 67 -17.46 13.19 12.62
CA ASP A 67 -18.74 12.53 12.89
C ASP A 67 -19.84 13.11 11.99
N ASN A 68 -20.64 12.23 11.39
CA ASN A 68 -21.72 12.57 10.46
C ASN A 68 -21.29 13.39 9.23
N ALA A 69 -20.00 13.60 8.98
CA ALA A 69 -19.53 14.37 7.83
C ALA A 69 -19.90 13.65 6.51
N ASP A 70 -20.31 14.43 5.51
CA ASP A 70 -20.56 13.93 4.16
C ASP A 70 -19.28 14.03 3.33
N LEU A 71 -18.55 12.92 3.25
CA LEU A 71 -17.26 12.74 2.58
C LEU A 71 -17.40 11.92 1.28
N ARG A 72 -18.61 11.85 0.70
CA ARG A 72 -18.84 11.04 -0.51
C ARG A 72 -17.89 11.44 -1.63
N GLY A 73 -17.20 10.46 -2.20
CA GLY A 73 -16.24 10.67 -3.28
C GLY A 73 -15.01 11.52 -2.92
N ALA A 74 -14.81 11.91 -1.66
CA ALA A 74 -13.65 12.67 -1.24
C ALA A 74 -12.36 11.85 -1.42
N ASP A 75 -11.23 12.53 -1.67
CA ASP A 75 -9.91 11.91 -1.73
C ASP A 75 -9.13 12.17 -0.43
N LEU A 76 -9.10 11.16 0.43
CA LEU A 76 -8.33 11.13 1.68
C LEU A 76 -7.10 10.22 1.56
N SER A 77 -6.60 9.99 0.34
CA SER A 77 -5.48 9.08 0.15
C SER A 77 -4.20 9.61 0.77
N ASN A 78 -3.44 8.71 1.41
CA ASN A 78 -2.19 9.01 2.11
C ASN A 78 -2.34 10.01 3.28
N CYS A 79 -3.54 10.20 3.83
CA CYS A 79 -3.74 10.99 5.05
C CYS A 79 -3.33 10.19 6.29
N ASP A 80 -2.95 10.92 7.35
CA ASP A 80 -2.86 10.36 8.70
C ASP A 80 -4.11 10.77 9.48
N ALA A 81 -5.04 9.85 9.68
CA ALA A 81 -6.28 10.03 10.44
C ALA A 81 -6.30 9.13 11.68
N ALA A 82 -5.13 8.81 12.25
CA ALA A 82 -5.06 8.05 13.48
C ALA A 82 -5.84 8.76 14.61
N PHE A 83 -6.54 7.98 15.44
CA PHE A 83 -7.38 8.47 16.53
C PHE A 83 -8.57 9.37 16.11
N ALA A 84 -8.87 9.50 14.82
CA ALA A 84 -10.02 10.29 14.38
C ALA A 84 -11.35 9.59 14.73
N THR A 85 -12.41 10.37 14.89
CA THR A 85 -13.78 9.87 14.98
C THR A 85 -14.53 10.20 13.70
N LEU A 86 -15.16 9.19 13.10
CA LEU A 86 -15.93 9.25 11.86
C LEU A 86 -17.28 8.56 12.07
N VAL A 87 -17.86 8.64 13.28
CA VAL A 87 -19.09 7.95 13.63
C VAL A 87 -20.23 8.45 12.74
N GLY A 88 -20.91 7.54 12.06
CA GLY A 88 -21.99 7.86 11.13
C GLY A 88 -21.55 8.63 9.87
N ALA A 89 -20.25 8.82 9.63
CA ALA A 89 -19.76 9.57 8.46
C ALA A 89 -20.12 8.86 7.14
N ASN A 90 -20.38 9.64 6.10
CA ASN A 90 -20.70 9.12 4.78
C ASN A 90 -19.48 9.18 3.85
N LEU A 91 -18.76 8.06 3.75
CA LEU A 91 -17.55 7.87 2.95
C LEU A 91 -17.84 7.11 1.63
N ALA A 92 -19.08 7.09 1.15
CA ALA A 92 -19.42 6.29 -0.02
C ALA A 92 -18.62 6.73 -1.24
N GLY A 93 -17.94 5.78 -1.89
CA GLY A 93 -17.07 6.02 -3.04
C GLY A 93 -15.78 6.80 -2.74
N ALA A 94 -15.47 7.10 -1.48
CA ALA A 94 -14.27 7.85 -1.12
C ALA A 94 -12.98 7.07 -1.44
N ASN A 95 -11.91 7.79 -1.77
CA ASN A 95 -10.58 7.24 -1.93
C ASN A 95 -9.82 7.31 -0.59
N LEU A 96 -9.72 6.18 0.10
CA LEU A 96 -9.01 6.00 1.38
C LEU A 96 -7.72 5.20 1.17
N THR A 97 -7.14 5.23 -0.03
CA THR A 97 -5.94 4.46 -0.35
C THR A 97 -4.76 4.94 0.50
N GLU A 98 -4.10 4.03 1.22
CA GLU A 98 -2.96 4.35 2.11
C GLU A 98 -3.29 5.35 3.23
N ILE A 99 -4.56 5.50 3.61
CA ILE A 99 -4.89 6.25 4.83
C ILE A 99 -4.43 5.49 6.07
N ASP A 100 -3.94 6.20 7.08
CA ASP A 100 -3.81 5.67 8.43
C ASP A 100 -5.08 5.99 9.25
N LEU A 101 -5.82 4.97 9.65
CA LEU A 101 -7.00 5.03 10.51
C LEU A 101 -6.76 4.22 11.80
N THR A 102 -5.50 4.09 12.23
CA THR A 102 -5.15 3.37 13.47
C THR A 102 -5.92 3.95 14.65
N MET A 103 -6.59 3.08 15.41
CA MET A 103 -7.43 3.46 16.56
C MET A 103 -8.55 4.48 16.24
N ALA A 104 -8.94 4.62 14.98
CA ALA A 104 -10.07 5.47 14.61
C ALA A 104 -11.41 4.80 14.95
N ASP A 105 -12.43 5.61 15.27
CA ASP A 105 -13.80 5.14 15.42
C ASP A 105 -14.60 5.44 14.15
N LEU A 106 -15.01 4.41 13.43
CA LEU A 106 -15.85 4.49 12.23
C LEU A 106 -17.23 3.90 12.47
N THR A 107 -17.68 3.75 13.72
CA THR A 107 -18.97 3.12 14.03
C THR A 107 -20.11 3.68 13.17
N ASP A 108 -20.89 2.80 12.55
CA ASP A 108 -22.02 3.11 11.66
C ASP A 108 -21.68 3.97 10.43
N ALA A 109 -20.40 4.11 10.06
CA ALA A 109 -20.00 4.83 8.85
C ALA A 109 -20.42 4.10 7.56
N ASN A 110 -20.75 4.87 6.53
CA ASN A 110 -21.02 4.34 5.19
C ASN A 110 -19.74 4.34 4.35
N LEU A 111 -19.11 3.17 4.20
CA LEU A 111 -17.91 2.97 3.39
C LEU A 111 -18.23 2.33 2.02
N SER A 112 -19.49 2.33 1.58
CA SER A 112 -19.89 1.61 0.39
C SER A 112 -19.17 2.11 -0.86
N GLY A 113 -18.55 1.21 -1.62
CA GLY A 113 -17.75 1.56 -2.80
C GLY A 113 -16.42 2.27 -2.51
N ALA A 114 -16.04 2.47 -1.24
CA ALA A 114 -14.80 3.12 -0.88
C ALA A 114 -13.56 2.27 -1.22
N ARG A 115 -12.41 2.91 -1.45
CA ARG A 115 -11.13 2.23 -1.70
C ARG A 115 -10.22 2.33 -0.49
N LEU A 116 -10.07 1.25 0.26
CA LEU A 116 -9.21 1.14 1.45
C LEU A 116 -7.90 0.39 1.14
N ASN A 117 -7.46 0.41 -0.12
CA ASN A 117 -6.29 -0.32 -0.55
C ASN A 117 -5.04 0.19 0.20
N SER A 118 -4.28 -0.73 0.79
CA SER A 118 -3.09 -0.43 1.59
C SER A 118 -3.33 0.46 2.82
N ALA A 119 -4.57 0.68 3.25
CA ALA A 119 -4.89 1.45 4.45
C ALA A 119 -4.49 0.70 5.74
N CYS A 120 -4.33 1.44 6.84
CA CYS A 120 -4.11 0.91 8.17
C CYS A 120 -5.39 1.09 9.01
N LEU A 121 -6.05 0.00 9.41
CA LEU A 121 -7.23 0.03 10.28
C LEU A 121 -6.94 -0.65 11.63
N ASP A 122 -5.68 -0.77 12.01
CA ASP A 122 -5.29 -1.47 13.23
C ASP A 122 -6.00 -0.86 14.45
N VAL A 123 -6.64 -1.72 15.24
CA VAL A 123 -7.41 -1.34 16.44
C VAL A 123 -8.59 -0.39 16.12
N ALA A 124 -8.92 -0.14 14.86
CA ALA A 124 -10.05 0.69 14.48
C ALA A 124 -11.39 -0.02 14.76
N ASN A 125 -12.41 0.77 15.09
CA ASN A 125 -13.76 0.28 15.28
C ASN A 125 -14.59 0.52 14.01
N LEU A 126 -14.98 -0.53 13.30
CA LEU A 126 -15.86 -0.45 12.12
C LEU A 126 -17.26 -0.99 12.44
N SER A 127 -17.65 -1.08 13.71
CA SER A 127 -18.91 -1.71 14.07
C SER A 127 -20.10 -1.10 13.33
N GLY A 128 -20.95 -1.93 12.73
CA GLY A 128 -22.13 -1.45 11.98
C GLY A 128 -21.84 -0.82 10.61
N CYS A 129 -20.58 -0.69 10.19
CA CYS A 129 -20.22 -0.08 8.91
C CYS A 129 -20.87 -0.76 7.69
N ASP A 130 -21.19 0.05 6.68
CA ASP A 130 -21.54 -0.45 5.34
C ASP A 130 -20.28 -0.60 4.48
N LEU A 131 -19.82 -1.83 4.27
CA LEU A 131 -18.64 -2.18 3.47
C LEU A 131 -19.00 -2.73 2.09
N ARG A 132 -20.23 -2.53 1.61
CA ARG A 132 -20.66 -3.07 0.32
C ARG A 132 -19.86 -2.44 -0.83
N ARG A 133 -19.33 -3.25 -1.74
CA ARG A 133 -18.46 -2.83 -2.86
C ARG A 133 -17.15 -2.17 -2.43
N THR A 134 -16.78 -2.26 -1.16
CA THR A 134 -15.53 -1.71 -0.65
C THR A 134 -14.34 -2.59 -1.05
N SER A 135 -13.21 -1.97 -1.36
CA SER A 135 -11.96 -2.66 -1.68
C SER A 135 -11.00 -2.63 -0.49
N LEU A 136 -10.77 -3.80 0.12
CA LEU A 136 -9.84 -4.03 1.23
C LEU A 136 -8.64 -4.84 0.73
N VAL A 137 -7.85 -4.25 -0.19
CA VAL A 137 -6.65 -4.89 -0.73
C VAL A 137 -5.41 -4.45 0.04
N ARG A 138 -4.66 -5.36 0.66
CA ARG A 138 -3.48 -5.04 1.51
C ARG A 138 -3.76 -4.13 2.70
N THR A 139 -5.03 -4.05 3.09
CA THR A 139 -5.47 -3.32 4.27
C THR A 139 -4.99 -4.06 5.52
N ARG A 140 -4.40 -3.34 6.46
CA ARG A 140 -4.05 -3.90 7.78
C ARG A 140 -5.27 -3.84 8.68
N LEU A 141 -5.60 -4.98 9.29
CA LEU A 141 -6.83 -5.19 10.05
C LEU A 141 -6.53 -5.77 11.46
N ASP A 142 -5.34 -5.48 12.01
CA ASP A 142 -4.95 -6.09 13.29
C ASP A 142 -5.84 -5.58 14.42
N ARG A 143 -6.55 -6.50 15.08
CA ARG A 143 -7.53 -6.18 16.13
C ARG A 143 -8.61 -5.18 15.70
N THR A 144 -8.87 -5.04 14.39
CA THR A 144 -9.97 -4.22 13.88
C THR A 144 -11.31 -4.86 14.23
N LEU A 145 -12.24 -4.08 14.77
CA LEU A 145 -13.57 -4.57 15.12
C LEU A 145 -14.51 -4.47 13.92
N LEU A 146 -14.92 -5.62 13.38
CA LEU A 146 -15.85 -5.72 12.24
C LEU A 146 -17.25 -6.15 12.66
N GLN A 147 -17.62 -5.86 13.92
CA GLN A 147 -18.87 -6.30 14.50
C GLN A 147 -20.05 -5.77 13.69
N ASP A 148 -20.97 -6.63 13.27
CA ASP A 148 -22.20 -6.19 12.60
C ASP A 148 -22.01 -5.39 11.30
N CYS A 149 -20.81 -5.39 10.70
CA CYS A 149 -20.58 -4.78 9.39
C CYS A 149 -21.44 -5.44 8.31
N ILE A 150 -21.82 -4.68 7.29
CA ILE A 150 -22.55 -5.19 6.13
C ILE A 150 -21.58 -5.37 4.96
N VAL A 151 -21.57 -6.55 4.34
CA VAL A 151 -20.73 -6.86 3.16
C VAL A 151 -21.58 -7.40 2.01
N ASP A 152 -21.23 -6.98 0.79
CA ASP A 152 -21.75 -7.45 -0.49
C ASP A 152 -20.81 -6.91 -1.57
N MET A 153 -20.31 -7.77 -2.46
CA MET A 153 -19.29 -7.42 -3.45
C MET A 153 -18.06 -6.75 -2.83
N THR A 154 -17.78 -7.03 -1.56
CA THR A 154 -16.61 -6.53 -0.84
C THR A 154 -15.40 -7.35 -1.24
N LEU A 155 -14.28 -6.70 -1.56
CA LEU A 155 -13.04 -7.37 -1.94
C LEU A 155 -12.08 -7.43 -0.76
N PHE A 156 -11.87 -8.64 -0.22
CA PHE A 156 -10.79 -8.95 0.71
C PHE A 156 -9.64 -9.57 -0.07
N GLY A 157 -8.60 -8.79 -0.35
CA GLY A 157 -7.46 -9.23 -1.15
C GLY A 157 -6.14 -8.96 -0.45
N ASP A 158 -5.24 -9.94 -0.42
CA ASP A 158 -3.89 -9.78 0.10
C ASP A 158 -3.82 -9.14 1.51
N CYS A 159 -4.83 -9.40 2.34
CA CYS A 159 -4.95 -8.92 3.71
C CYS A 159 -4.86 -10.09 4.70
N ASP A 160 -4.48 -9.79 5.93
CA ASP A 160 -4.51 -10.74 7.04
C ASP A 160 -5.75 -10.47 7.87
N LEU A 161 -6.64 -11.47 7.94
CA LEU A 161 -7.87 -11.44 8.71
C LEU A 161 -7.78 -12.26 10.01
N SER A 162 -6.63 -12.87 10.31
CA SER A 162 -6.46 -13.79 11.45
C SER A 162 -6.69 -13.12 12.80
N SER A 163 -6.36 -11.83 12.92
CA SER A 163 -6.53 -11.03 14.13
C SER A 163 -7.68 -10.02 14.05
N ALA A 164 -8.43 -10.01 12.95
CA ALA A 164 -9.64 -9.20 12.84
C ALA A 164 -10.72 -9.74 13.78
N LEU A 165 -11.40 -8.84 14.49
CA LEU A 165 -12.37 -9.20 15.52
C LEU A 165 -13.78 -9.27 14.93
N ALA A 166 -14.60 -10.14 15.52
CA ALA A 166 -16.02 -10.27 15.22
C ALA A 166 -16.39 -10.66 13.77
N LEU A 167 -15.50 -11.31 13.02
CA LEU A 167 -15.76 -11.79 11.65
C LEU A 167 -17.05 -12.61 11.50
N LYS A 168 -17.44 -13.39 12.52
CA LYS A 168 -18.68 -14.20 12.52
C LYS A 168 -19.97 -13.38 12.58
N SER A 169 -19.89 -12.15 13.07
CA SER A 169 -21.05 -11.26 13.17
C SER A 169 -21.29 -10.43 11.91
N ILE A 170 -20.38 -10.49 10.95
CA ILE A 170 -20.52 -9.78 9.68
C ILE A 170 -21.81 -10.23 8.99
N ARG A 171 -22.60 -9.26 8.57
CA ARG A 171 -23.85 -9.47 7.85
C ARG A 171 -23.60 -9.49 6.35
N HIS A 172 -23.69 -10.67 5.76
CA HIS A 172 -23.54 -10.86 4.33
C HIS A 172 -24.88 -10.59 3.61
N GLN A 173 -24.94 -9.55 2.78
CA GLN A 173 -26.09 -9.23 1.92
C GLN A 173 -25.93 -9.75 0.48
N GLY A 174 -24.76 -10.27 0.16
CA GLY A 174 -24.43 -10.88 -1.12
C GLY A 174 -23.03 -11.51 -1.09
N PRO A 175 -22.56 -12.08 -2.21
CA PRO A 175 -21.25 -12.70 -2.29
C PRO A 175 -20.15 -11.64 -2.16
N SER A 176 -19.04 -12.01 -1.54
CA SER A 176 -17.83 -11.18 -1.42
C SER A 176 -16.63 -11.94 -1.96
N ILE A 177 -15.60 -11.21 -2.39
CA ILE A 177 -14.40 -11.81 -2.97
C ILE A 177 -13.38 -11.97 -1.86
N VAL A 178 -12.98 -13.21 -1.58
CA VAL A 178 -11.86 -13.53 -0.69
C VAL A 178 -10.73 -14.08 -1.55
N GLY A 179 -9.62 -13.35 -1.63
CA GLY A 179 -8.45 -13.73 -2.40
C GLY A 179 -7.75 -14.98 -1.86
N ALA A 180 -7.14 -15.76 -2.75
CA ALA A 180 -6.30 -16.89 -2.34
C ALA A 180 -5.08 -16.44 -1.51
N ASP A 181 -4.59 -15.22 -1.77
CA ASP A 181 -3.57 -14.55 -0.97
C ASP A 181 -4.06 -14.22 0.44
N THR A 182 -5.28 -13.70 0.60
CA THR A 182 -5.93 -13.48 1.89
C THR A 182 -6.12 -14.79 2.66
N LEU A 183 -6.57 -15.85 1.99
CA LEU A 183 -6.68 -17.19 2.60
C LEU A 183 -5.32 -17.69 3.09
N ALA A 184 -4.27 -17.56 2.27
CA ALA A 184 -2.92 -18.00 2.62
C ALA A 184 -2.34 -17.20 3.81
N ARG A 185 -2.56 -15.88 3.85
CA ARG A 185 -2.06 -15.00 4.92
C ARG A 185 -2.81 -15.17 6.24
N SER A 186 -4.12 -15.29 6.19
CA SER A 186 -4.96 -15.36 7.40
C SER A 186 -4.87 -16.69 8.15
N GLY A 187 -4.24 -17.70 7.54
CA GLY A 187 -3.97 -18.99 8.15
C GLY A 187 -5.21 -19.77 8.61
N GLU A 188 -5.04 -20.63 9.62
CA GLU A 188 -6.06 -21.59 10.08
C GLU A 188 -7.26 -20.97 10.84
N TYR A 189 -7.32 -19.64 10.97
CA TYR A 189 -8.25 -18.96 11.90
C TYR A 189 -9.47 -18.32 11.24
N LEU A 190 -9.61 -18.40 9.91
CA LEU A 190 -10.79 -17.86 9.25
C LEU A 190 -12.01 -18.74 9.53
N ALA A 191 -13.04 -18.12 10.10
CA ALA A 191 -14.30 -18.81 10.39
C ALA A 191 -14.91 -19.36 9.09
N GLU A 192 -15.13 -20.67 9.03
CA GLU A 192 -15.77 -21.33 7.89
C GLU A 192 -17.14 -20.70 7.54
N GLU A 193 -17.90 -20.30 8.55
CA GLU A 193 -19.17 -19.59 8.39
C GLU A 193 -19.03 -18.28 7.60
N PHE A 194 -17.98 -17.49 7.89
CA PHE A 194 -17.67 -16.27 7.14
C PHE A 194 -17.36 -16.59 5.67
N LEU A 195 -16.49 -17.58 5.43
CA LEU A 195 -16.11 -17.98 4.07
C LEU A 195 -17.30 -18.51 3.26
N ARG A 196 -18.15 -19.35 3.87
CA ARG A 196 -19.39 -19.86 3.25
C ARG A 196 -20.35 -18.73 2.93
N SER A 197 -20.55 -17.80 3.87
CA SER A 197 -21.44 -16.65 3.69
C SER A 197 -20.92 -15.66 2.66
N ALA A 198 -19.59 -15.55 2.50
CA ALA A 198 -18.96 -14.80 1.42
C ALA A 198 -19.08 -15.50 0.04
N GLY A 199 -19.48 -16.77 0.00
CA GLY A 199 -19.61 -17.52 -1.25
C GLY A 199 -18.35 -18.25 -1.70
N VAL A 200 -17.37 -18.47 -0.80
CA VAL A 200 -16.15 -19.23 -1.12
C VAL A 200 -16.49 -20.71 -1.33
N PRO A 201 -16.04 -21.35 -2.43
CA PRO A 201 -16.36 -22.75 -2.68
C PRO A 201 -15.76 -23.70 -1.63
N ALA A 202 -16.48 -24.77 -1.29
CA ALA A 202 -16.10 -25.71 -0.23
C ALA A 202 -14.67 -26.27 -0.36
N ASN A 203 -14.20 -26.56 -1.57
CA ASN A 203 -12.84 -27.06 -1.79
C ASN A 203 -11.75 -26.03 -1.40
N PHE A 204 -12.01 -24.73 -1.58
CA PHE A 204 -11.10 -23.67 -1.15
C PHE A 204 -11.14 -23.49 0.37
N ILE A 205 -12.32 -23.64 0.99
CA ILE A 205 -12.47 -23.61 2.46
C ILE A 205 -11.69 -24.76 3.10
N THR A 206 -11.86 -26.00 2.61
CA THR A 206 -11.11 -27.17 3.12
C THR A 206 -9.61 -27.03 2.84
N GLY A 207 -9.25 -26.46 1.68
CA GLY A 207 -7.88 -26.24 1.26
C GLY A 207 -7.12 -25.14 2.01
N GLN A 208 -7.80 -24.31 2.81
CA GLN A 208 -7.14 -23.19 3.53
C GLN A 208 -5.98 -23.68 4.42
N ASN A 209 -6.12 -24.86 5.03
CA ASN A 209 -5.07 -25.47 5.87
C ASN A 209 -3.83 -25.88 5.07
N SER A 210 -4.00 -26.21 3.79
CA SER A 210 -2.89 -26.52 2.88
C SER A 210 -2.20 -25.25 2.38
N LEU A 211 -2.91 -24.12 2.30
CA LEU A 211 -2.35 -22.82 1.94
C LEU A 211 -1.52 -22.23 3.08
N HIS A 212 -1.91 -22.44 4.34
CA HIS A 212 -1.16 -21.91 5.48
C HIS A 212 0.20 -22.60 5.70
N LYS A 213 0.30 -23.90 5.40
CA LYS A 213 1.54 -24.69 5.59
C LYS A 213 2.60 -24.44 4.54
N THR A 214 2.33 -23.64 3.51
CA THR A 214 3.39 -23.16 2.63
C THR A 214 4.15 -22.07 3.36
N THR A 215 5.29 -22.42 3.97
CA THR A 215 6.32 -21.48 4.47
C THR A 215 6.91 -20.57 3.39
N VAL A 216 6.44 -20.69 2.15
CA VAL A 216 6.69 -19.73 1.09
C VAL A 216 5.86 -18.49 1.41
N SER A 217 6.51 -17.52 2.05
CA SER A 217 6.12 -16.12 1.93
C SER A 217 5.89 -15.88 0.44
N HIS A 218 4.64 -15.68 0.01
CA HIS A 218 4.27 -15.47 -1.39
C HIS A 218 4.76 -14.07 -1.81
N ARG A 219 6.08 -13.90 -1.87
CA ARG A 219 6.73 -12.63 -2.21
C ARG A 219 6.65 -12.47 -3.71
N ARG A 220 5.81 -11.55 -4.15
CA ARG A 220 5.79 -11.08 -5.53
C ARG A 220 6.97 -10.16 -5.71
N ILE A 221 7.91 -10.59 -6.54
CA ILE A 221 9.15 -9.86 -6.82
C ILE A 221 9.04 -9.22 -8.20
N LEU A 222 9.33 -7.93 -8.27
CA LEU A 222 9.56 -7.26 -9.55
C LEU A 222 11.05 -7.04 -9.76
N LEU A 223 11.60 -7.60 -10.83
CA LEU A 223 12.94 -7.32 -11.31
C LEU A 223 12.86 -6.17 -12.30
N ILE A 224 13.69 -5.14 -12.16
CA ILE A 224 13.71 -3.99 -13.07
C ILE A 224 15.11 -3.85 -13.66
N GLY A 225 15.20 -3.61 -14.96
CA GLY A 225 16.45 -3.26 -15.63
C GLY A 225 16.18 -2.60 -16.98
N SER A 226 17.22 -2.44 -17.78
CA SER A 226 17.14 -1.90 -19.13
C SER A 226 16.82 -2.97 -20.17
N MET A 227 16.49 -2.56 -21.38
CA MET A 227 16.34 -3.40 -22.57
C MET A 227 17.64 -4.14 -22.89
N ALA A 228 18.80 -3.54 -22.61
CA ALA A 228 20.09 -4.22 -22.75
C ALA A 228 20.25 -5.38 -21.73
N ASP A 229 19.54 -5.31 -20.61
CA ASP A 229 19.50 -6.36 -19.59
C ASP A 229 18.47 -7.47 -19.87
N TYR A 230 17.75 -7.41 -21.00
CA TYR A 230 16.67 -8.36 -21.32
C TYR A 230 17.09 -9.82 -21.14
N THR A 231 18.25 -10.19 -21.67
CA THR A 231 18.74 -11.58 -21.63
C THR A 231 19.03 -12.03 -20.20
N ILE A 232 19.60 -11.14 -19.37
CA ILE A 232 19.95 -11.51 -18.00
C ILE A 232 18.74 -11.50 -17.07
N LEU A 233 17.81 -10.58 -17.26
CA LEU A 233 16.54 -10.57 -16.53
C LEU A 233 15.72 -11.81 -16.85
N GLY A 234 15.62 -12.21 -18.12
CA GLY A 234 14.93 -13.43 -18.52
C GLY A 234 15.56 -14.69 -17.93
N TRP A 235 16.89 -14.77 -17.91
CA TRP A 235 17.61 -15.86 -17.25
C TRP A 235 17.36 -15.87 -15.73
N LEU A 236 17.48 -14.71 -15.06
CA LEU A 236 17.31 -14.60 -13.61
C LEU A 236 15.87 -14.93 -13.21
N GLU A 237 14.88 -14.45 -13.95
CA GLU A 237 13.46 -14.77 -13.76
C GLU A 237 13.24 -16.28 -13.82
N ALA A 238 13.76 -16.97 -14.85
CA ALA A 238 13.64 -18.41 -14.97
C ALA A 238 14.31 -19.15 -13.80
N GLU A 239 15.51 -18.72 -13.41
CA GLU A 239 16.30 -19.35 -12.33
C GLU A 239 15.65 -19.15 -10.94
N LEU A 240 15.03 -18.00 -10.69
CA LEU A 240 14.27 -17.74 -9.46
C LEU A 240 12.94 -18.52 -9.45
N ARG A 241 12.24 -18.61 -10.58
CA ARG A 241 10.98 -19.39 -10.70
C ARG A 241 11.20 -20.89 -10.49
N THR A 242 12.29 -21.47 -11.01
CA THR A 242 12.64 -22.87 -10.74
C THR A 242 12.90 -23.16 -9.25
N ARG A 243 13.16 -22.12 -8.45
CA ARG A 243 13.33 -22.19 -6.99
C ARG A 243 12.07 -21.81 -6.21
N GLY A 244 10.94 -21.63 -6.89
CA GLY A 244 9.63 -21.38 -6.28
C GLY A 244 9.33 -19.92 -5.95
N LEU A 245 10.16 -18.96 -6.38
CA LEU A 245 9.83 -17.54 -6.25
C LEU A 245 8.89 -17.07 -7.35
N GLN A 246 7.92 -16.23 -6.97
CA GLN A 246 7.05 -15.54 -7.92
C GLN A 246 7.68 -14.22 -8.33
N CYS A 247 8.32 -14.18 -9.49
CA CYS A 247 8.95 -12.99 -10.01
C CYS A 247 8.50 -12.65 -11.44
N TRP A 248 8.58 -11.36 -11.76
CA TRP A 248 8.31 -10.78 -13.06
C TRP A 248 9.39 -9.74 -13.39
N SER A 249 9.74 -9.57 -14.66
CA SER A 249 10.64 -8.52 -15.11
C SER A 249 9.92 -7.32 -15.73
N LEU A 250 10.46 -6.13 -15.51
CA LEU A 250 10.12 -4.88 -16.21
C LEU A 250 11.38 -4.30 -16.86
N LEU A 251 11.28 -4.00 -18.14
CA LEU A 251 12.31 -3.27 -18.90
C LEU A 251 11.90 -1.80 -18.89
N ALA A 252 12.60 -0.97 -18.11
CA ALA A 252 12.13 0.38 -17.79
C ALA A 252 12.26 1.38 -18.96
N ASP A 253 13.07 1.05 -19.97
CA ASP A 253 13.29 1.82 -21.19
C ASP A 253 12.64 1.19 -22.44
N ASP A 254 11.80 0.16 -22.28
CA ASP A 254 10.94 -0.36 -23.34
C ASP A 254 9.68 0.51 -23.50
N GLU A 255 9.87 1.73 -24.01
CA GLU A 255 8.77 2.69 -24.16
C GLU A 255 7.63 2.14 -25.01
N GLU A 256 7.91 1.35 -26.05
CA GLU A 256 6.88 0.80 -26.94
C GLU A 256 5.95 -0.17 -26.21
N THR A 257 6.51 -1.14 -25.46
CA THR A 257 5.69 -2.07 -24.66
C THR A 257 4.96 -1.35 -23.54
N ILE A 258 5.61 -0.38 -22.90
CA ILE A 258 5.06 0.43 -21.81
C ILE A 258 3.88 1.27 -22.31
N TYR A 259 4.02 2.01 -23.42
CA TYR A 259 2.94 2.84 -23.98
C TYR A 259 1.81 2.00 -24.57
N ASN A 260 2.12 0.96 -25.36
CA ASN A 260 1.10 0.15 -26.04
C ASN A 260 0.26 -0.69 -25.09
N ALA A 261 0.83 -1.14 -23.97
CA ALA A 261 0.06 -1.89 -22.98
C ALA A 261 -0.77 -0.99 -22.04
N GLN A 262 -0.76 0.35 -22.18
CA GLN A 262 -1.20 1.29 -21.12
C GLN A 262 -0.48 1.01 -19.78
N VAL A 263 0.77 0.54 -19.88
CA VAL A 263 1.65 0.05 -18.82
C VAL A 263 2.86 0.98 -18.71
N PHE A 264 2.69 2.29 -18.79
CA PHE A 264 3.49 3.10 -17.85
C PHE A 264 3.07 2.57 -16.49
N PRO A 265 3.93 2.03 -15.61
CA PRO A 265 3.44 1.68 -14.29
C PRO A 265 3.17 3.02 -13.62
N PRO A 266 1.93 3.50 -13.45
CA PRO A 266 1.70 4.45 -12.38
C PRO A 266 2.29 3.78 -11.15
N MET A 267 3.10 4.48 -10.37
CA MET A 267 3.82 3.89 -9.22
C MET A 267 2.92 3.04 -8.29
N SER A 268 1.61 3.25 -8.33
CA SER A 268 0.58 2.33 -7.83
C SER A 268 0.77 0.84 -8.19
N ARG A 269 1.45 0.50 -9.30
CA ARG A 269 1.70 -0.88 -9.73
C ARG A 269 2.82 -1.53 -8.92
N PHE A 270 3.81 -0.77 -8.46
CA PHE A 270 4.85 -1.27 -7.55
C PHE A 270 4.28 -1.71 -6.20
N ARG A 271 3.15 -1.10 -5.79
CA ARG A 271 2.41 -1.51 -4.58
C ARG A 271 1.87 -2.94 -4.67
N ASN A 272 1.85 -3.54 -5.86
CA ASN A 272 1.46 -4.93 -6.04
C ASN A 272 2.56 -5.95 -5.79
N PHE A 273 3.81 -5.49 -5.65
CA PHE A 273 4.95 -6.34 -5.42
C PHE A 273 5.44 -6.15 -3.99
N ASP A 274 5.73 -7.26 -3.32
CA ASP A 274 6.27 -7.25 -1.96
C ASP A 274 7.74 -6.81 -1.96
N ARG A 275 8.44 -7.03 -3.08
CA ARG A 275 9.88 -6.81 -3.26
C ARG A 275 10.14 -6.23 -4.65
N VAL A 276 11.02 -5.23 -4.72
CA VAL A 276 11.53 -4.69 -5.99
C VAL A 276 13.05 -4.87 -6.01
N ALA A 277 13.57 -5.48 -7.07
CA ALA A 277 15.00 -5.68 -7.28
C ALA A 277 15.45 -4.90 -8.50
N LEU A 278 16.35 -3.94 -8.30
CA LEU A 278 16.88 -3.08 -9.34
C LEU A 278 18.18 -3.66 -9.86
N LEU A 279 18.24 -3.95 -11.16
CA LEU A 279 19.49 -4.34 -11.80
C LEU A 279 20.37 -3.10 -11.93
N CYS A 280 21.56 -3.17 -11.34
CA CYS A 280 22.58 -2.12 -11.39
C CYS A 280 23.69 -2.55 -12.35
N SER A 281 23.34 -2.65 -13.63
CA SER A 281 24.28 -2.72 -14.75
C SER A 281 24.68 -1.31 -15.21
N ARG A 282 25.74 -1.22 -16.00
CA ARG A 282 26.15 0.05 -16.59
C ARG A 282 25.03 0.60 -17.46
N GLU A 283 24.43 -0.27 -18.26
CA GLU A 283 23.35 0.03 -19.19
C GLU A 283 22.10 0.54 -18.45
N ALA A 284 21.72 -0.07 -17.32
CA ALA A 284 20.61 0.41 -16.52
C ALA A 284 20.90 1.75 -15.83
N LEU A 285 22.10 1.94 -15.26
CA LEU A 285 22.46 3.18 -14.56
C LEU A 285 22.75 4.34 -15.53
N GLU A 286 23.10 4.06 -16.79
CA GLU A 286 23.32 5.11 -17.80
C GLU A 286 22.04 5.36 -18.65
N SER A 287 21.04 4.46 -18.60
CA SER A 287 19.75 4.63 -19.28
C SER A 287 18.90 5.73 -18.60
N PRO A 288 18.52 6.81 -19.32
CA PRO A 288 17.73 7.90 -18.74
C PRO A 288 16.38 7.46 -18.17
N ALA A 289 15.73 6.46 -18.78
CA ALA A 289 14.42 6.00 -18.32
C ALA A 289 14.53 5.16 -17.04
N CYS A 290 15.50 4.23 -16.99
CA CYS A 290 15.86 3.50 -15.78
C CYS A 290 16.24 4.47 -14.64
N TRP A 291 17.09 5.45 -14.93
CA TRP A 291 17.53 6.46 -13.97
C TRP A 291 16.36 7.22 -13.35
N ARG A 292 15.45 7.74 -14.20
CA ARG A 292 14.24 8.42 -13.74
C ARG A 292 13.40 7.52 -12.83
N LEU A 293 13.17 6.27 -13.22
CA LEU A 293 12.36 5.34 -12.45
C LEU A 293 13.01 5.01 -11.10
N TYR A 294 14.33 4.75 -11.08
CA TYR A 294 15.06 4.43 -9.86
C TYR A 294 15.07 5.64 -8.91
N THR A 295 15.17 6.85 -9.46
CA THR A 295 15.08 8.10 -8.68
C THR A 295 13.69 8.30 -8.07
N ASP A 296 12.60 8.05 -8.80
CA ASP A 296 11.24 8.15 -8.25
C ASP A 296 11.00 7.11 -7.14
N ILE A 297 11.52 5.88 -7.33
CA ILE A 297 11.52 4.86 -6.27
C ILE A 297 12.28 5.38 -5.04
N MET A 298 13.51 5.88 -5.20
CA MET A 298 14.31 6.44 -4.12
C MET A 298 13.57 7.56 -3.37
N GLN A 299 13.04 8.56 -4.07
CA GLN A 299 12.36 9.72 -3.47
C GLN A 299 11.15 9.31 -2.61
N ARG A 300 10.46 8.23 -2.98
CA ARG A 300 9.36 7.70 -2.16
C ARG A 300 9.85 6.91 -0.96
N GLN A 301 10.96 6.20 -1.07
CA GLN A 301 11.53 5.46 0.07
C GLN A 301 12.02 6.42 1.15
N THR A 302 12.48 7.61 0.76
CA THR A 302 12.96 8.65 1.67
C THR A 302 11.86 9.59 2.18
N ALA A 303 10.64 9.55 1.63
CA ALA A 303 9.53 10.35 2.11
C ALA A 303 9.00 9.81 3.46
N SER A 304 8.83 10.71 4.44
CA SER A 304 8.47 10.38 5.83
C SER A 304 7.16 9.60 5.97
N ASN A 305 6.18 9.84 5.08
CA ASN A 305 4.83 9.29 5.19
C ASN A 305 4.52 8.25 4.10
N ALA A 306 5.53 7.76 3.37
CA ALA A 306 5.32 6.82 2.27
C ALA A 306 5.57 5.39 2.70
N ARG A 307 4.66 4.47 2.35
CA ARG A 307 4.83 3.04 2.56
C ARG A 307 6.03 2.54 1.73
N ARG A 308 7.12 2.20 2.42
CA ARG A 308 8.37 1.72 1.84
C ARG A 308 8.18 0.34 1.20
N VAL A 309 8.65 0.18 -0.04
CA VAL A 309 8.79 -1.14 -0.67
C VAL A 309 10.17 -1.68 -0.31
N TYR A 310 10.28 -2.97 0.00
CA TYR A 310 11.62 -3.55 0.18
C TYR A 310 12.37 -3.52 -1.16
N LEU A 311 13.50 -2.83 -1.16
CA LEU A 311 14.34 -2.62 -2.33
C LEU A 311 15.62 -3.45 -2.23
N ALA A 312 15.99 -4.11 -3.31
CA ALA A 312 17.26 -4.80 -3.45
C ALA A 312 18.04 -4.25 -4.64
N SER A 313 19.33 -4.03 -4.47
CA SER A 313 20.23 -3.67 -5.57
C SER A 313 21.00 -4.90 -6.05
N LEU A 314 20.79 -5.26 -7.31
CA LEU A 314 21.39 -6.40 -7.98
C LEU A 314 22.57 -5.92 -8.83
N ARG A 315 23.75 -5.93 -8.24
CA ARG A 315 24.97 -5.43 -8.86
C ARG A 315 25.48 -6.37 -9.94
N MET A 316 25.53 -5.87 -11.17
CA MET A 316 26.17 -6.58 -12.28
C MET A 316 27.65 -6.30 -12.36
N ASP A 317 28.03 -5.04 -12.14
CA ASP A 317 29.40 -4.56 -12.24
C ASP A 317 29.77 -3.56 -11.15
N ASP A 318 31.01 -3.11 -11.11
CA ASP A 318 31.47 -2.11 -10.15
C ASP A 318 30.96 -0.69 -10.49
N CYS A 319 30.19 -0.54 -11.57
CA CYS A 319 29.57 0.72 -12.02
C CYS A 319 28.68 1.42 -10.97
N LEU A 320 28.19 0.68 -9.98
CA LEU A 320 27.48 1.23 -8.82
C LEU A 320 28.40 2.09 -7.93
N TYR A 321 29.72 1.94 -8.06
CA TYR A 321 30.77 2.62 -7.30
C TYR A 321 31.62 3.56 -8.16
N ASP A 322 31.34 3.70 -9.46
CA ASP A 322 32.10 4.57 -10.36
C ASP A 322 31.94 6.06 -9.98
N ASP A 323 30.74 6.44 -9.52
CA ASP A 323 30.38 7.82 -9.16
C ASP A 323 29.70 7.90 -7.79
N ASP A 324 29.79 9.09 -7.18
CA ASP A 324 29.18 9.42 -5.89
C ASP A 324 28.03 10.42 -6.06
N ASP A 325 26.93 9.93 -6.63
CA ASP A 325 25.65 10.65 -6.72
C ASP A 325 24.61 10.08 -5.74
N ASP A 326 23.58 10.87 -5.47
CA ASP A 326 22.53 10.53 -4.50
C ASP A 326 21.88 9.17 -4.78
N LEU A 327 21.63 8.84 -6.05
CA LEU A 327 20.97 7.60 -6.42
C LEU A 327 21.88 6.39 -6.18
N ARG A 328 23.11 6.43 -6.68
CA ARG A 328 24.09 5.35 -6.44
C ARG A 328 24.39 5.22 -4.95
N GLY A 329 24.49 6.33 -4.22
CA GLY A 329 24.57 6.36 -2.77
C GLY A 329 23.44 5.56 -2.12
N PHE A 330 22.19 5.93 -2.42
CA PHE A 330 21.01 5.24 -1.92
C PHE A 330 20.98 3.74 -2.27
N LEU A 331 21.28 3.38 -3.51
CA LEU A 331 21.31 1.99 -3.96
C LEU A 331 22.37 1.17 -3.20
N ARG A 332 23.53 1.74 -2.88
CA ARG A 332 24.57 1.10 -2.06
C ARG A 332 24.14 0.83 -0.62
N TYR A 333 23.24 1.66 -0.07
CA TYR A 333 22.68 1.44 1.27
C TYR A 333 21.53 0.43 1.29
N SER A 334 20.89 0.16 0.14
CA SER A 334 19.90 -0.91 0.04
C SER A 334 20.57 -2.30 0.11
N PRO A 335 19.85 -3.34 0.56
CA PRO A 335 20.30 -4.74 0.45
C PRO A 335 20.89 -5.04 -0.94
N THR A 336 22.21 -5.23 -0.99
CA THR A 336 22.95 -5.35 -2.26
C THR A 336 23.56 -6.74 -2.38
N THR A 337 23.48 -7.31 -3.59
CA THR A 337 24.16 -8.58 -3.92
C THR A 337 24.79 -8.50 -5.30
N ILE A 338 25.78 -9.37 -5.55
CA ILE A 338 26.51 -9.39 -6.82
C ILE A 338 26.03 -10.55 -7.71
N LEU A 339 25.72 -10.24 -8.97
CA LEU A 339 25.21 -11.17 -9.98
C LEU A 339 26.25 -11.52 -11.06
N ARG A 340 27.54 -11.36 -10.73
CA ARG A 340 28.65 -11.68 -11.63
C ARG A 340 28.80 -13.20 -11.84
N PRO A 341 29.09 -13.67 -13.07
CA PRO A 341 29.43 -15.06 -13.32
C PRO A 341 30.69 -15.46 -12.55
N ARG A 342 30.61 -16.51 -11.73
CA ARG A 342 31.77 -17.13 -11.07
C ARG A 342 32.23 -18.35 -11.86
N LYS A 343 33.54 -18.57 -11.91
CA LYS A 343 34.14 -19.75 -12.52
C LYS A 343 33.86 -20.96 -11.62
N ASP A 344 33.22 -21.99 -12.15
CA ASP A 344 32.92 -23.22 -11.42
C ASP A 344 34.16 -24.15 -11.37
N ARG A 345 34.08 -25.20 -10.54
CA ARG A 345 35.17 -26.18 -10.37
C ARG A 345 35.47 -27.00 -11.64
N ARG A 346 34.63 -26.93 -12.67
CA ARG A 346 34.76 -27.63 -13.96
C ARG A 346 35.18 -26.68 -15.10
N GLY A 347 35.45 -25.41 -14.82
CA GLY A 347 35.87 -24.41 -15.81
C GLY A 347 34.75 -23.68 -16.55
N GLY A 348 33.48 -23.94 -16.23
CA GLY A 348 32.33 -23.18 -16.72
C GLY A 348 32.12 -21.89 -15.93
N TYR A 349 31.40 -20.92 -16.49
CA TYR A 349 30.95 -19.74 -15.73
C TYR A 349 29.51 -19.94 -15.28
N ARG A 350 29.26 -19.88 -13.98
CA ARG A 350 27.91 -19.97 -13.39
C ARG A 350 27.66 -18.75 -12.52
N ARG A 351 26.55 -18.05 -12.77
CA ARG A 351 26.06 -17.00 -11.88
C ARG A 351 25.40 -17.67 -10.68
N ASP A 352 25.81 -17.29 -9.48
CA ASP A 352 25.25 -17.82 -8.24
C ASP A 352 24.03 -16.97 -7.84
N VAL A 353 22.85 -17.60 -7.84
CA VAL A 353 21.59 -16.95 -7.47
C VAL A 353 21.33 -17.03 -5.96
N SER A 354 22.15 -17.77 -5.20
CA SER A 354 21.96 -17.92 -3.75
C SER A 354 21.99 -16.58 -3.03
N GLY A 355 22.96 -15.71 -3.35
CA GLY A 355 23.01 -14.36 -2.80
C GLY A 355 21.86 -13.45 -3.23
N VAL A 356 21.20 -13.74 -4.36
CA VAL A 356 19.97 -13.05 -4.79
C VAL A 356 18.78 -13.56 -3.99
N MET A 357 18.68 -14.87 -3.76
CA MET A 357 17.67 -15.46 -2.90
C MET A 357 17.77 -14.91 -1.49
N ASP A 358 18.98 -14.82 -0.93
CA ASP A 358 19.20 -14.32 0.44
C ASP A 358 18.70 -12.89 0.60
N VAL A 359 19.03 -12.01 -0.35
CA VAL A 359 18.54 -10.63 -0.34
C VAL A 359 17.02 -10.55 -0.54
N LEU A 360 16.45 -11.30 -1.49
CA LEU A 360 15.01 -11.24 -1.74
C LEU A 360 14.17 -11.93 -0.65
N ASN A 361 14.75 -12.87 0.09
CA ASN A 361 14.14 -13.57 1.22
C ASN A 361 14.42 -12.92 2.59
N ALA A 362 15.35 -11.97 2.68
CA ALA A 362 15.58 -11.22 3.91
C ALA A 362 14.33 -10.44 4.36
N ASP A 363 14.19 -10.29 5.68
CA ASP A 363 13.20 -9.39 6.25
C ASP A 363 13.59 -7.93 5.94
N PRO A 364 12.61 -7.01 5.81
CA PRO A 364 12.92 -5.61 5.68
C PRO A 364 13.75 -5.14 6.87
N PRO A 365 14.77 -4.28 6.64
CA PRO A 365 15.39 -3.60 7.76
C PRO A 365 14.31 -2.87 8.57
N PRO A 366 14.39 -2.87 9.92
CA PRO A 366 13.43 -2.16 10.75
C PRO A 366 13.34 -0.70 10.29
N LEU A 367 12.13 -0.14 10.32
CA LEU A 367 11.93 1.29 10.07
C LEU A 367 12.76 2.03 11.13
N VAL A 368 13.87 2.63 10.71
CA VAL A 368 14.57 3.60 11.55
C VAL A 368 13.63 4.80 11.62
N ASP A 369 12.98 4.99 12.77
CA ASP A 369 12.38 6.28 13.14
C ASP A 369 13.52 7.28 13.13
N THR A 370 13.57 8.10 12.08
CA THR A 370 14.37 9.32 12.09
C THR A 370 13.52 10.44 12.68
N ASP A 371 12.99 10.24 13.88
CA ASP A 371 12.73 11.37 14.76
C ASP A 371 14.07 11.65 15.45
N PRO A 372 14.76 12.76 15.16
CA PRO A 372 15.81 13.20 16.06
C PRO A 372 15.14 13.47 17.41
N GLU A 373 15.49 12.70 18.43
CA GLU A 373 15.16 13.06 19.81
C GLU A 373 15.60 14.53 20.00
N PRO A 374 14.71 15.43 20.43
CA PRO A 374 15.13 16.77 20.79
C PRO A 374 15.94 16.67 22.08
N ASP A 375 17.25 16.96 21.97
CA ASP A 375 18.14 17.21 23.10
C ASP A 375 17.60 18.32 24.04
#